data_AF-G8LTF0-F1
#
_entry.id   AF-G8LTF0-F1
#
_cell.length_a   1.000
_cell.length_b   1.000
_cell.length_c   1.000
_cell.angle_alpha   90.00
_cell.angle_beta   90.00
_cell.angle_gamma   90.00
#
_symmetry.space_group_name_H-M   'P 1'
#
loop_
_entity.id
_entity.type
_entity.pdbx_description
1 polymer ?
#
loop_
_entity_poly.entity_id
_entity_poly.type
_entity_poly.pdbx_seq_one_letter_code
_entity_poly.pdbx_strand_id
1 'polypeptide(L)'
;MSMIHYLAANRELPLGSFNSTEKNAPDSERRVYKSMEEAAGIYMEKLDPKIYSGEIAKHFKNSNIYVVSPNFGKFFIYPDLKERFEESYNANRKCLIELFKYIRDNICEGEEFEIYSCWTGEESIHDNKVYKVIDLKSFKMDDEFSLDDKEYILIKG
;
A
#
# COMPACT_ATOMS: atom_id res chain seq x y z
N MET A 1 3.90 -16.21 7.67
CA MET A 1 4.51 -15.44 6.57
C MET A 1 3.80 -14.10 6.51
N SER A 2 4.51 -13.02 6.18
CA SER A 2 3.93 -11.69 5.96
C SER A 2 3.71 -11.47 4.46
N MET A 3 2.64 -10.78 4.10
CA MET A 3 2.43 -10.30 2.74
C MET A 3 3.20 -8.99 2.58
N ILE A 4 3.95 -8.86 1.50
CA ILE A 4 4.69 -7.65 1.15
C ILE A 4 3.98 -7.01 -0.04
N HIS A 5 3.82 -5.69 0.00
CA HIS A 5 3.22 -4.92 -1.07
C HIS A 5 4.27 -4.01 -1.68
N TYR A 6 4.40 -4.11 -2.99
CA TYR A 6 5.38 -3.38 -3.78
C TYR A 6 4.64 -2.39 -4.68
N LEU A 7 5.15 -1.16 -4.75
CA LEU A 7 4.67 -0.11 -5.64
C LEU A 7 5.82 0.29 -6.56
N ALA A 8 5.59 0.29 -7.87
CA ALA A 8 6.56 0.76 -8.85
C ALA A 8 6.02 1.98 -9.62
N ALA A 9 6.89 2.97 -9.82
CA ALA A 9 6.57 4.22 -10.50
C ALA A 9 7.66 4.64 -11.51
N ASN A 10 7.26 5.44 -12.48
CA ASN A 10 8.15 5.96 -13.52
C ASN A 10 9.09 7.07 -13.02
N ARG A 11 8.83 7.63 -11.83
CA ARG A 11 9.63 8.68 -11.19
C ARG A 11 9.88 8.39 -9.71
N GLU A 12 10.80 9.14 -9.11
CA GLU A 12 11.03 9.04 -7.67
C GLU A 12 9.84 9.59 -6.88
N LEU A 13 9.42 8.83 -5.87
CA LEU A 13 8.31 9.16 -4.98
C LEU A 13 8.78 9.54 -3.56
N PRO A 14 8.01 10.37 -2.83
CA PRO A 14 8.32 10.73 -1.44
C PRO A 14 8.36 9.53 -0.47
N LEU A 15 9.37 9.46 0.39
CA LEU A 15 9.52 8.37 1.37
C LEU A 15 9.05 8.77 2.78
N GLY A 16 8.81 7.76 3.62
CA GLY A 16 8.46 7.91 5.02
C GLY A 16 6.98 7.65 5.32
N SER A 17 6.51 8.17 6.45
CA SER A 17 5.16 7.91 6.95
C SER A 17 4.17 8.97 6.49
N PHE A 18 3.01 8.51 6.00
CA PHE A 18 1.91 9.36 5.49
C PHE A 18 0.64 9.11 6.28
N ASN A 19 0.12 10.20 6.86
CA ASN A 19 -1.08 10.24 7.70
C ASN A 19 -1.14 9.21 8.85
N SER A 20 0.01 8.65 9.24
CA SER A 20 0.19 8.05 10.56
C SER A 20 0.55 9.15 11.56
N THR A 21 0.04 9.04 12.77
CA THR A 21 0.31 9.98 13.87
C THR A 21 1.74 9.90 14.42
N GLU A 22 2.71 9.48 13.60
CA GLU A 22 4.12 9.44 13.98
C GLU A 22 4.78 10.83 14.05
N LYS A 23 4.16 11.84 13.43
CA LYS A 23 4.66 13.21 13.41
C LYS A 23 4.09 14.03 14.57
N ASN A 24 5.00 14.42 15.47
CA ASN A 24 4.91 15.54 16.43
C ASN A 24 4.63 15.21 17.92
N ALA A 25 5.33 14.25 18.53
CA ALA A 25 5.47 14.24 19.99
C ALA A 25 6.92 13.89 20.39
N PRO A 26 7.56 14.64 21.31
CA PRO A 26 8.86 14.29 21.88
C PRO A 26 8.78 12.95 22.63
N ASP A 27 9.89 12.19 22.62
CA ASP A 27 10.05 10.81 23.12
C ASP A 27 9.56 10.54 24.56
N SER A 28 9.27 11.57 25.35
CA SER A 28 8.90 11.46 26.76
C SER A 28 7.41 11.21 27.03
N GLU A 29 6.54 11.34 26.02
CA GLU A 29 5.12 11.03 26.17
C GLU A 29 4.81 9.71 25.47
N ARG A 30 4.47 8.67 26.26
CA ARG A 30 3.85 7.45 25.71
C ARG A 30 2.71 7.88 24.80
N ARG A 31 2.86 7.68 23.49
CA ARG A 31 1.83 7.98 22.49
C ARG A 31 0.61 7.11 22.78
N VAL A 32 -0.36 7.66 23.51
CA VAL A 32 -1.66 7.04 23.69
C VAL A 32 -2.52 7.51 22.52
N TYR A 33 -2.60 6.67 21.48
CA TYR A 33 -3.54 6.89 20.38
C TYR A 33 -4.98 6.70 20.91
N LYS A 34 -5.94 7.50 20.41
CA LYS A 34 -7.35 7.37 20.83
C LYS A 34 -8.03 6.17 20.18
N SER A 35 -7.55 5.74 19.01
CA SER A 35 -8.03 4.56 18.29
C SER A 35 -6.97 4.02 17.33
N MET A 36 -7.13 2.77 16.89
CA MET A 36 -6.29 2.22 15.80
C MET A 36 -6.42 3.02 14.51
N GLU A 37 -7.61 3.55 14.21
CA GLU A 37 -7.83 4.42 13.04
C GLU A 37 -6.98 5.69 13.10
N GLU A 38 -6.84 6.34 14.27
CA GLU A 38 -5.99 7.53 14.40
C GLU A 38 -4.50 7.19 14.16
N ALA A 39 -4.06 6.03 14.65
CA ALA A 39 -2.71 5.53 14.45
C ALA A 39 -2.44 5.08 13.00
N ALA A 40 -3.48 4.67 12.28
CA ALA A 40 -3.36 4.05 10.98
C ALA A 40 -2.88 5.01 9.88
N GLY A 41 -2.18 4.47 8.90
CA GLY A 41 -1.65 5.22 7.76
C GLY A 41 -0.81 4.31 6.88
N ILE A 42 0.12 4.89 6.12
CA ILE A 42 1.07 4.10 5.32
C ILE A 42 2.50 4.52 5.58
N TYR A 43 3.43 3.60 5.33
CA TYR A 43 4.85 3.85 5.28
C TYR A 43 5.39 3.47 3.91
N MET A 44 6.17 4.37 3.31
CA MET A 44 6.84 4.17 2.03
C MET A 44 8.35 4.08 2.25
N GLU A 45 8.96 3.02 1.75
CA GLU A 45 10.42 2.89 1.70
C GLU A 45 10.88 2.45 0.32
N LYS A 46 12.10 2.88 -0.04
CA LYS A 46 12.72 2.43 -1.30
C LYS A 46 13.11 0.97 -1.16
N LEU A 47 12.93 0.18 -2.21
CA LEU A 47 13.36 -1.20 -2.22
C LEU A 47 14.87 -1.29 -1.95
N ASP A 48 15.25 -1.94 -0.84
CA ASP A 48 16.63 -2.33 -0.56
C ASP A 48 16.81 -3.83 -0.91
N PRO A 49 17.56 -4.18 -1.96
CA PRO A 49 17.81 -5.57 -2.36
C PRO A 49 18.54 -6.43 -1.31
N LYS A 50 19.07 -5.82 -0.25
CA LYS A 50 19.66 -6.55 0.88
C LYS A 50 18.60 -7.01 1.89
N ILE A 51 17.48 -6.30 1.94
CA ILE A 51 16.36 -6.59 2.85
C ILE A 51 15.30 -7.40 2.10
N TYR A 52 15.02 -7.01 0.86
CA TYR A 52 14.00 -7.60 -0.01
C TYR A 52 14.65 -8.31 -1.19
N SER A 53 13.98 -9.31 -1.74
CA SER A 53 14.47 -10.00 -2.93
C SER A 53 14.51 -9.06 -4.14
N GLY A 54 15.68 -8.90 -4.77
CA GLY A 54 15.82 -8.14 -6.01
C GLY A 54 15.06 -8.76 -7.20
N GLU A 55 14.64 -10.02 -7.09
CA GLU A 55 13.81 -10.70 -8.11
C GLU A 55 12.48 -10.00 -8.34
N ILE A 56 11.99 -9.25 -7.34
CA ILE A 56 10.74 -8.50 -7.44
C ILE A 56 10.78 -7.46 -8.58
N ALA A 57 11.97 -6.97 -8.93
CA ALA A 57 12.12 -6.00 -10.01
C ALA A 57 11.72 -6.54 -11.38
N LYS A 58 11.72 -7.88 -11.57
CA LYS A 58 11.30 -8.52 -12.82
C LYS A 58 9.79 -8.43 -13.05
N HIS A 59 9.01 -8.10 -12.02
CA HIS A 59 7.56 -7.97 -12.14
C HIS A 59 7.11 -6.66 -12.75
N PHE A 60 7.94 -5.62 -12.64
CA PHE A 60 7.56 -4.26 -12.95
C PHE A 60 8.17 -3.78 -14.26
N LYS A 61 7.44 -2.92 -14.98
CA LYS A 61 7.99 -2.15 -16.10
C LYS A 61 8.75 -0.93 -15.57
N ASN A 62 8.24 -0.37 -14.48
CA ASN A 62 8.82 0.78 -13.80
C ASN A 62 10.02 0.37 -12.91
N SER A 63 11.07 1.19 -12.92
CA SER A 63 12.33 0.90 -12.21
C SER A 63 12.41 1.49 -10.80
N ASN A 64 11.58 2.49 -10.46
CA ASN A 64 11.52 3.02 -9.10
C ASN A 64 10.54 2.20 -8.28
N ILE A 65 11.08 1.21 -7.54
CA ILE A 65 10.30 0.26 -6.76
C ILE A 65 10.39 0.59 -5.27
N TYR A 66 9.25 0.51 -4.62
CA TYR A 66 9.04 0.84 -3.22
C TYR A 66 8.34 -0.32 -2.52
N VAL A 67 8.59 -0.47 -1.23
CA VAL A 67 7.74 -1.27 -0.35
C VAL A 67 6.76 -0.32 0.33
N VAL A 68 5.48 -0.68 0.27
CA VAL A 68 4.41 0.05 0.94
C VAL A 68 3.83 -0.81 2.06
N SER A 69 3.91 -0.29 3.27
CA SER A 69 3.44 -1.00 4.46
C SER A 69 2.28 -0.25 5.10
N PRO A 70 1.22 -0.95 5.54
CA PRO A 70 0.18 -0.33 6.35
C PRO A 70 0.71 -0.13 7.79
N ASN A 71 0.57 1.08 8.31
CA ASN A 71 0.80 1.34 9.74
C ASN A 71 -0.50 1.09 10.48
N PHE A 72 -0.47 0.27 11.55
CA PHE A 72 -1.63 -0.01 12.42
C PHE A 72 -2.92 -0.46 11.70
N GLY A 73 -2.80 -1.05 10.51
CA GLY A 73 -3.92 -1.54 9.69
C GLY A 73 -3.45 -2.55 8.64
N LYS A 74 -4.27 -2.79 7.62
CA LYS A 74 -4.01 -3.71 6.49
C LYS A 74 -4.61 -3.18 5.20
N PHE A 75 -4.12 -3.66 4.05
CA PHE A 75 -4.67 -3.32 2.74
C PHE A 75 -5.79 -4.26 2.29
N PHE A 76 -6.75 -4.53 3.17
CA PHE A 76 -8.01 -5.17 2.79
C PHE A 76 -9.18 -4.73 3.67
N ILE A 77 -10.36 -4.65 3.06
CA ILE A 77 -11.65 -4.42 3.69
C ILE A 77 -12.70 -5.29 3.00
N TYR A 78 -13.68 -5.75 3.77
CA TYR A 78 -14.86 -6.47 3.29
C TYR A 78 -16.00 -6.31 4.31
N PRO A 79 -17.28 -6.44 3.90
CA PRO A 79 -18.43 -6.15 4.76
C PRO A 79 -18.42 -6.89 6.11
N ASP A 80 -18.11 -8.19 6.13
CA ASP A 80 -18.07 -8.97 7.38
C ASP A 80 -17.03 -8.44 8.39
N LEU A 81 -15.94 -7.82 7.92
CA LEU A 81 -14.93 -7.21 8.79
C LEU A 81 -15.51 -5.99 9.50
N LYS A 82 -16.34 -5.19 8.81
CA LYS A 82 -17.01 -4.02 9.36
C LYS A 82 -17.97 -4.40 10.48
N GLU A 83 -18.75 -5.46 10.28
CA GLU A 83 -19.74 -5.92 11.26
C GLU A 83 -19.10 -6.52 12.52
N ARG A 84 -17.99 -7.26 12.35
CA ARG A 84 -17.37 -8.03 13.44
C ARG A 84 -16.24 -7.31 14.14
N PHE A 85 -15.53 -6.43 13.43
CA PHE A 85 -14.29 -5.80 13.86
C PHE A 85 -14.19 -4.37 13.32
N GLU A 86 -15.18 -3.53 13.65
CA GLU A 86 -15.31 -2.15 13.16
C GLU A 86 -14.02 -1.32 13.27
N GLU A 87 -13.31 -1.40 14.40
CA GLU A 87 -12.07 -0.65 14.59
C GLU A 87 -10.97 -1.08 13.60
N SER A 88 -10.85 -2.38 13.33
CA SER A 88 -9.91 -2.92 12.33
C SER A 88 -10.35 -2.54 10.91
N TYR A 89 -11.66 -2.58 10.63
CA TYR A 89 -12.19 -2.13 9.35
C TYR A 89 -11.84 -0.66 9.09
N ASN A 90 -12.06 0.22 10.06
CA ASN A 90 -11.78 1.66 9.93
C ASN A 90 -10.28 1.93 9.76
N ALA A 91 -9.42 1.25 10.53
CA ALA A 91 -7.98 1.35 10.36
C ALA A 91 -7.52 0.88 8.97
N ASN A 92 -7.99 -0.28 8.51
CA ASN A 92 -7.67 -0.80 7.17
C ASN A 92 -8.18 0.14 6.07
N ARG A 93 -9.41 0.62 6.19
CA ARG A 93 -10.02 1.56 5.25
C ARG A 93 -9.21 2.85 5.17
N LYS A 94 -8.71 3.36 6.30
CA LYS A 94 -7.80 4.52 6.33
C LYS A 94 -6.50 4.22 5.61
N CYS A 95 -5.85 3.08 5.86
CA CYS A 95 -4.62 2.69 5.14
C CYS A 95 -4.84 2.67 3.62
N LEU A 96 -5.94 2.09 3.14
CA LEU A 96 -6.27 2.05 1.71
C LEU A 96 -6.56 3.46 1.15
N ILE A 97 -7.32 4.29 1.87
CA ILE A 97 -7.58 5.68 1.46
C ILE A 97 -6.27 6.44 1.31
N GLU A 98 -5.36 6.30 2.27
CA GLU A 98 -4.07 6.98 2.25
C GLU A 98 -3.16 6.46 1.14
N LEU A 99 -3.18 5.15 0.85
CA LEU A 99 -2.49 4.59 -0.32
C LEU A 99 -2.99 5.22 -1.62
N PHE A 100 -4.31 5.22 -1.85
CA PHE A 100 -4.86 5.78 -3.08
C PHE A 100 -4.71 7.29 -3.17
N LYS A 101 -4.79 8.00 -2.03
CA LYS A 101 -4.51 9.44 -1.97
C LYS A 101 -3.06 9.71 -2.31
N TYR A 102 -2.12 8.99 -1.70
CA TYR A 102 -0.69 9.10 -1.99
C TYR A 102 -0.41 8.88 -3.48
N ILE A 103 -1.03 7.87 -4.09
CA ILE A 103 -0.87 7.61 -5.52
C ILE A 103 -1.45 8.77 -6.35
N ARG A 104 -2.67 9.25 -6.05
CA ARG A 104 -3.28 10.39 -6.75
C ARG A 104 -2.44 11.67 -6.65
N ASP A 105 -1.86 11.93 -5.48
CA ASP A 105 -1.04 13.12 -5.25
C ASP A 105 0.30 13.07 -6.01
N ASN A 106 0.72 11.87 -6.46
CA ASN A 106 2.02 11.65 -7.10
C ASN A 106 1.95 11.14 -8.55
N ILE A 107 0.82 10.70 -9.07
CA ILE A 107 0.69 10.25 -10.46
C ILE A 107 0.29 11.43 -11.36
N CYS A 108 0.95 11.55 -12.51
CA CYS A 108 0.61 12.56 -13.51
C CYS A 108 -0.28 11.96 -14.62
N GLU A 109 -0.93 12.83 -15.40
CA GLU A 109 -1.74 12.37 -16.53
C GLU A 109 -0.90 11.59 -17.55
N GLY A 110 -1.37 10.39 -17.90
CA GLY A 110 -0.67 9.47 -18.79
C GLY A 110 0.42 8.63 -18.12
N GLU A 111 0.67 8.79 -16.81
CA GLU A 111 1.53 7.89 -16.04
C GLU A 111 0.79 6.63 -15.59
N GLU A 112 1.55 5.55 -15.48
CA GLU A 112 1.09 4.28 -14.94
C GLU A 112 1.94 3.89 -13.73
N PHE A 113 1.28 3.59 -12.61
CA PHE A 113 1.90 2.98 -11.43
C PHE A 113 1.50 1.51 -11.39
N GLU A 114 2.33 0.69 -10.74
CA GLU A 114 2.17 -0.76 -10.73
C GLU A 114 2.23 -1.23 -9.28
N ILE A 115 1.24 -2.01 -8.84
CA ILE A 115 1.25 -2.66 -7.52
C ILE A 115 1.36 -4.16 -7.72
N TYR A 116 2.22 -4.80 -6.96
CA TYR A 116 2.26 -6.25 -6.84
C TYR A 116 2.38 -6.64 -5.37
N SER A 117 1.64 -7.67 -4.97
CA SER A 117 1.69 -8.20 -3.60
C SER A 117 2.01 -9.68 -3.61
N CYS A 118 2.86 -10.14 -2.71
CA CYS A 118 3.14 -11.56 -2.54
C CYS A 118 3.58 -11.89 -1.12
N TRP A 119 3.52 -13.17 -0.74
CA TRP A 119 4.13 -13.62 0.50
C TRP A 119 5.66 -13.50 0.47
N THR A 120 6.26 -13.23 1.62
CA THR A 120 7.72 -13.27 1.77
C THR A 120 8.28 -14.61 1.30
N GLY A 121 9.26 -14.58 0.39
CA GLY A 121 9.88 -15.75 -0.24
C GLY A 121 9.27 -16.17 -1.58
N GLU A 122 8.20 -15.50 -2.03
CA GLU A 122 7.54 -15.76 -3.32
C GLU A 122 7.86 -14.69 -4.37
N GLU A 123 8.83 -13.81 -4.13
CA GLU A 123 9.15 -12.67 -4.98
C GLU A 123 9.64 -13.07 -6.39
N SER A 124 10.09 -14.31 -6.56
CA SER A 124 10.51 -14.86 -7.86
C SER A 124 9.39 -15.53 -8.65
N ILE A 125 8.20 -15.72 -8.03
CA ILE A 125 7.06 -16.37 -8.67
C ILE A 125 6.37 -15.35 -9.58
N HIS A 126 6.77 -15.30 -10.83
CA HIS A 126 6.23 -14.36 -11.79
C HIS A 126 4.99 -14.93 -12.48
N ASP A 127 3.86 -14.24 -12.31
CA ASP A 127 2.68 -14.41 -13.14
C ASP A 127 2.55 -13.19 -14.05
N ASN A 128 2.59 -13.40 -15.37
CA ASN A 128 2.51 -12.33 -16.39
C ASN A 128 1.10 -11.72 -16.50
N LYS A 129 0.17 -12.09 -15.63
CA LYS A 129 -1.23 -11.68 -15.71
C LYS A 129 -1.45 -10.38 -14.96
N VAL A 130 -1.97 -9.38 -15.66
CA VAL A 130 -2.59 -8.21 -15.02
C VAL A 130 -3.95 -8.65 -14.49
N TYR A 131 -4.11 -8.62 -13.17
CA TYR A 131 -5.35 -9.03 -12.50
C TYR A 131 -6.37 -7.90 -12.48
N LYS A 132 -5.90 -6.65 -12.31
CA LYS A 132 -6.75 -5.49 -12.15
C LYS A 132 -6.14 -4.26 -12.80
N VAL A 133 -7.01 -3.43 -13.40
CA VAL A 133 -6.66 -2.10 -13.88
C VAL A 133 -7.54 -1.10 -13.16
N ILE A 134 -6.93 -0.11 -12.51
CA ILE A 134 -7.60 0.95 -11.77
C ILE A 134 -7.36 2.28 -12.47
N ASP A 135 -8.41 2.87 -13.02
CA ASP A 135 -8.38 4.25 -13.51
C ASP A 135 -8.77 5.19 -12.37
N LEU A 136 -7.80 6.00 -11.90
CA LEU A 136 -8.00 6.86 -10.72
C LEU A 136 -9.03 7.96 -10.91
N LYS A 137 -9.32 8.37 -12.15
CA LYS A 137 -10.33 9.39 -12.46
C LYS A 137 -11.74 8.87 -12.19
N SER A 138 -11.95 7.57 -12.35
CA SER A 138 -13.24 6.90 -12.13
C SER A 138 -13.30 6.09 -10.83
N PHE A 139 -12.14 5.74 -10.25
CA PHE A 139 -12.07 4.85 -9.10
C PHE A 139 -12.68 5.47 -7.85
N LYS A 140 -13.69 4.77 -7.32
CA LYS A 140 -14.24 5.00 -6.00
C LYS A 140 -14.03 3.73 -5.18
N MET A 141 -13.54 3.91 -3.96
CA MET A 141 -13.32 2.80 -3.04
C MET A 141 -14.63 2.54 -2.29
N ASP A 142 -15.23 1.39 -2.57
CA ASP A 142 -16.43 0.90 -1.90
C ASP A 142 -16.09 0.21 -0.56
N ASP A 143 -17.04 -0.52 0.02
CA ASP A 143 -16.87 -1.22 1.30
C ASP A 143 -16.13 -2.58 1.16
N GLU A 144 -15.65 -2.92 -0.03
CA GLU A 144 -14.85 -4.13 -0.32
C GLU A 144 -13.68 -3.81 -1.26
N PHE A 145 -12.46 -4.12 -0.81
CA PHE A 145 -11.23 -3.98 -1.59
C PHE A 145 -10.09 -4.73 -0.91
N SER A 146 -9.23 -5.39 -1.68
CA SER A 146 -8.02 -6.07 -1.19
C SER A 146 -6.85 -5.85 -2.15
N LEU A 147 -5.64 -5.89 -1.59
CA LEU A 147 -4.42 -6.22 -2.32
C LEU A 147 -4.11 -7.69 -2.05
N ASP A 148 -4.42 -8.57 -2.99
CA ASP A 148 -4.34 -10.02 -2.79
C ASP A 148 -2.99 -10.61 -3.20
N ASP A 149 -2.71 -11.81 -2.69
CA ASP A 149 -1.48 -12.54 -3.01
C ASP A 149 -1.35 -12.80 -4.53
N LYS A 150 -0.15 -12.56 -5.05
CA LYS A 150 0.23 -12.67 -6.46
C LYS A 150 -0.62 -11.79 -7.39
N GLU A 151 -1.25 -10.76 -6.85
CA GLU A 151 -2.06 -9.84 -7.64
C GLU A 151 -1.22 -8.70 -8.21
N TYR A 152 -1.18 -8.61 -9.54
CA TYR A 152 -0.62 -7.48 -10.26
C TYR A 152 -1.72 -6.48 -10.65
N ILE A 153 -1.61 -5.25 -10.14
CA ILE A 153 -2.57 -4.16 -10.37
C ILE A 153 -1.88 -3.02 -11.11
N LEU A 154 -2.44 -2.64 -12.25
CA LEU A 154 -2.02 -1.46 -13.01
C LEU A 154 -2.89 -0.26 -12.63
N ILE A 155 -2.28 0.85 -12.23
CA ILE A 155 -2.97 2.08 -11.85
C ILE A 155 -2.69 3.17 -12.87
N LYS A 156 -3.74 3.80 -13.38
CA LYS A 156 -3.67 4.86 -14.40
C LYS A 156 -4.12 6.20 -13.81
N GLY A 157 -3.33 7.24 -14.07
CA GLY A 157 -3.59 8.62 -13.65
C GLY A 157 -4.73 9.32 -14.40
#